data_AF-A0A7D9DRA3-F1
#
_entry.id   AF-A0A7D9DRA3-F1
#
_cell.length_a   1.000
_cell.length_b   1.000
_cell.length_c   1.000
_cell.angle_alpha   90.00
_cell.angle_beta   90.00
_cell.angle_gamma   90.00
#
_symmetry.space_group_name_H-M   'P 1'
#
loop_
_entity.id
_entity.type
_entity.pdbx_description
1 polymer ?
#
loop_
_entity_poly.entity_id
_entity_poly.type
_entity_poly.pdbx_seq_one_letter_code
_entity_poly.pdbx_strand_id
1 'polypeptide(L)'
;MIAAIQEQLRKANYEHFTNVYDACRHQDIEQKGYIDMLELHNVVRSFNIPAKQELLDGVLMRMQRNSNGQVDYKQYIDAINWRDHPVSIQRYVPVSIAETKAKERIGPLEGVMAVNYKALLKDLLLSD
;
A
#
# COMPACT_ATOMS: atom_id res chain seq x y z
N MET A 1 -8.12 6.99 -2.13
CA MET A 1 -7.21 7.55 -1.11
C MET A 1 -5.75 7.29 -1.45
N ILE A 2 -5.31 6.03 -1.54
CA ILE A 2 -3.91 5.70 -1.89
C ILE A 2 -3.48 6.28 -3.25
N ALA A 3 -4.33 6.15 -4.29
CA ALA A 3 -4.06 6.76 -5.60
C ALA A 3 -3.88 8.30 -5.55
N ALA A 4 -4.58 8.99 -4.65
CA ALA A 4 -4.43 10.43 -4.47
C ALA A 4 -3.10 10.78 -3.78
N ILE A 5 -2.68 9.98 -2.79
CA ILE A 5 -1.35 10.13 -2.16
C ILE A 5 -0.26 9.91 -3.21
N GLN A 6 -0.35 8.82 -3.97
CA GLN A 6 0.62 8.52 -5.02
C GLN A 6 0.71 9.63 -6.08
N GLU A 7 -0.42 10.21 -6.49
CA GLU A 7 -0.41 11.35 -7.40
C GLU A 7 0.27 12.59 -6.78
N GLN A 8 0.01 12.89 -5.50
CA GLN A 8 0.65 14.00 -4.80
C GLN A 8 2.17 13.79 -4.71
N LEU A 9 2.61 12.59 -4.35
CA LEU A 9 4.02 12.23 -4.25
C LEU A 9 4.73 12.25 -5.60
N ARG A 10 4.05 11.79 -6.66
CA ARG A 10 4.55 11.89 -8.04
C ARG A 10 4.71 13.34 -8.47
N LYS A 11 3.73 14.21 -8.19
CA LYS A 11 3.80 15.65 -8.47
C LYS A 11 4.92 16.35 -7.71
N ALA A 12 5.19 15.91 -6.48
CA ALA A 12 6.27 16.42 -5.65
C ALA A 12 7.63 15.77 -5.92
N ASN A 13 7.72 14.81 -6.86
CA ASN A 13 8.90 13.96 -7.11
C ASN A 13 9.52 13.39 -5.82
N TYR A 14 8.67 12.92 -4.91
CA TYR A 14 9.12 12.33 -3.65
C TYR A 14 9.54 10.88 -3.86
N GLU A 15 10.80 10.57 -3.54
CA GLU A 15 11.42 9.26 -3.77
C GLU A 15 12.10 8.68 -2.51
N HIS A 16 12.02 9.38 -1.37
CA HIS A 16 12.71 9.03 -0.12
C HIS A 16 12.01 7.93 0.71
N PHE A 17 11.38 6.96 0.05
CA PHE A 17 10.67 5.86 0.70
C PHE A 17 11.62 4.96 1.53
N THR A 18 12.85 4.78 1.07
CA THR A 18 13.87 3.99 1.78
C THR A 18 14.21 4.60 3.14
N ASN A 19 14.26 5.93 3.25
CA ASN A 19 14.57 6.60 4.51
C ASN A 19 13.40 6.47 5.51
N VAL A 20 12.16 6.58 5.01
CA VAL A 20 10.96 6.33 5.83
C VAL A 20 10.95 4.87 6.34
N TYR A 21 11.31 3.92 5.48
CA TYR A 21 11.42 2.51 5.84
C TYR A 21 12.50 2.26 6.90
N ASP A 22 13.67 2.86 6.74
CA ASP A 22 14.78 2.72 7.68
C ASP A 22 14.44 3.31 9.07
N ALA A 23 13.76 4.46 9.10
CA ALA A 23 13.27 5.03 10.36
C ALA A 23 12.21 4.16 11.04
N CYS A 24 11.29 3.55 10.28
CA CYS A 24 10.35 2.57 10.84
C CYS A 24 11.09 1.34 11.39
N ARG A 25 12.13 0.88 10.68
CA ARG A 25 12.97 -0.24 11.10
C ARG A 25 13.78 0.06 12.36
N HIS A 26 14.19 1.31 12.57
CA HIS A 26 14.85 1.74 13.81
C HIS A 26 13.91 1.70 15.02
N GLN A 27 12.62 1.98 14.81
CA GLN A 27 11.58 1.85 15.84
C GLN A 27 11.23 0.39 16.13
N ASP A 28 11.27 -0.45 15.11
CA ASP A 28 11.08 -1.91 15.20
C ASP A 28 12.36 -2.61 15.66
N ILE A 29 12.71 -2.43 16.94
CA ILE A 29 13.91 -3.04 17.56
C ILE A 29 13.93 -4.57 17.34
N GLU A 30 12.76 -5.19 17.38
CA GLU A 30 12.57 -6.63 17.22
C GLU A 30 12.52 -7.09 15.75
N GLN A 31 12.53 -6.17 14.79
CA GLN A 31 12.44 -6.42 13.34
C GLN A 31 11.28 -7.34 12.95
N LYS A 32 10.14 -7.20 13.65
CA LYS A 32 8.94 -8.02 13.41
C LYS A 32 8.17 -7.58 12.16
N GLY A 33 8.44 -6.38 11.64
CA GLY A 33 7.69 -5.77 10.54
C GLY A 33 6.47 -4.98 10.99
N TYR A 34 6.23 -4.86 12.30
CA TYR A 34 5.08 -4.17 12.89
C TYR A 34 5.53 -3.10 13.88
N ILE A 35 4.95 -1.91 13.80
CA ILE A 35 5.16 -0.84 14.77
C ILE A 35 3.84 -0.28 15.27
N ASP A 36 3.87 0.50 16.34
CA ASP A 36 2.67 1.16 16.82
C ASP A 36 2.15 2.20 15.81
N MET A 37 0.83 2.40 15.77
CA MET A 37 0.19 3.37 14.89
C MET A 37 0.69 4.79 15.14
N LEU A 38 0.91 5.15 16.41
CA LEU A 38 1.42 6.45 16.79
C LEU A 38 2.85 6.67 16.27
N GLU A 39 3.69 5.63 16.35
CA GLU A 39 5.08 5.68 15.90
C GLU A 39 5.16 5.82 14.38
N LEU A 40 4.35 5.05 13.63
CA LEU A 40 4.27 5.19 12.18
C LEU A 40 3.79 6.60 11.78
N HIS A 41 2.77 7.12 12.47
CA HIS A 41 2.28 8.48 12.23
C HIS A 41 3.35 9.54 12.53
N ASN A 42 4.11 9.37 13.61
CA ASN A 42 5.19 10.29 13.97
C ASN A 42 6.32 10.26 12.92
N VAL A 43 6.73 9.07 12.47
CA VAL A 43 7.72 8.92 11.39
C VAL A 43 7.24 9.61 10.12
N VAL A 44 6.02 9.31 9.64
CA VAL A 44 5.43 9.93 8.44
C VAL A 44 5.40 11.45 8.56
N ARG A 45 5.11 11.99 9.74
CA ARG A 45 5.14 13.43 10.03
C ARG A 45 6.56 14.00 10.01
N SER A 46 7.55 13.31 10.60
CA SER A 46 8.96 13.72 10.62
C SER A 46 9.57 13.78 9.23
N PHE A 47 9.18 12.89 8.32
CA PHE A 47 9.68 12.85 6.94
C PHE A 47 9.07 13.90 6.01
N ASN A 48 8.15 14.74 6.53
CA ASN A 48 7.48 15.80 5.79
C ASN A 48 6.98 15.34 4.40
N ILE A 49 6.31 14.18 4.39
CA ILE A 49 5.81 13.58 3.16
C ILE A 49 4.88 14.59 2.46
N PRO A 50 5.12 14.96 1.18
CA PRO A 50 4.36 15.98 0.47
C PRO A 50 3.00 15.44 -0.02
N ALA A 51 2.18 15.01 0.94
CA ALA A 51 0.82 14.54 0.76
C ALA A 51 -0.05 15.09 1.90
N LYS A 52 -1.36 15.16 1.68
CA LYS A 52 -2.29 15.61 2.73
C LYS A 52 -2.24 14.65 3.92
N GLN A 53 -2.03 15.21 5.11
CA GLN A 53 -2.04 14.48 6.39
C GLN A 53 -3.35 13.68 6.57
N GLU A 54 -4.49 14.25 6.19
CA GLU A 54 -5.79 13.57 6.25
C GLU A 54 -5.86 12.29 5.39
N LEU A 55 -5.16 12.28 4.24
CA LEU A 55 -5.08 11.09 3.39
C LEU A 55 -4.14 10.05 3.99
N LEU A 56 -3.00 10.49 4.52
CA LEU A 56 -2.02 9.62 5.18
C LEU A 56 -2.63 8.94 6.41
N ASP A 57 -3.37 9.70 7.23
CA ASP A 57 -4.11 9.20 8.38
C ASP A 57 -5.25 8.27 7.95
N GLY A 58 -6.02 8.63 6.92
CA GLY A 58 -7.08 7.78 6.38
C GLY A 58 -6.57 6.43 5.85
N VAL A 59 -5.35 6.37 5.30
CA VAL A 59 -4.70 5.10 4.94
C VAL A 59 -4.24 4.35 6.18
N LEU A 60 -3.64 5.04 7.15
CA LEU A 60 -3.17 4.46 8.41
C LEU A 60 -4.32 3.81 9.20
N MET A 61 -5.46 4.48 9.30
CA MET A 61 -6.65 3.96 9.98
C MET A 61 -7.21 2.69 9.33
N ARG A 62 -7.04 2.54 8.02
CA ARG A 62 -7.50 1.38 7.24
C ARG A 62 -6.51 0.22 7.22
N MET A 63 -5.28 0.43 7.68
CA MET A 63 -4.29 -0.65 7.76
C MET A 63 -4.74 -1.73 8.73
N GLN A 64 -4.47 -2.98 8.34
CA GLN A 64 -4.75 -4.11 9.21
C GLN A 64 -3.81 -4.07 10.42
N ARG A 65 -4.39 -4.25 11.59
CA ARG A 65 -3.68 -4.29 12.86
C ARG A 65 -3.54 -5.72 13.33
N ASN A 66 -2.40 -6.04 13.93
CA ASN A 66 -2.21 -7.31 14.60
C ASN A 66 -2.97 -7.34 15.94
N SER A 67 -2.99 -8.49 16.61
CA SER A 67 -3.61 -8.69 17.94
C SER A 67 -3.13 -7.71 19.01
N ASN A 68 -1.93 -7.15 18.83
CA ASN A 68 -1.32 -6.16 19.72
C ASN A 68 -1.64 -4.71 19.32
N GLY A 69 -2.48 -4.48 18.31
CA GLY A 69 -2.81 -3.15 17.80
C GLY A 69 -1.77 -2.51 16.87
N GLN A 70 -0.67 -3.22 16.58
CA GLN A 70 0.44 -2.75 15.75
C GLN A 70 0.11 -2.85 14.24
N VAL A 71 0.66 -1.95 13.44
CA VAL A 71 0.45 -1.84 11.99
C VAL A 71 1.70 -2.27 11.22
N ASP A 72 1.50 -2.87 10.04
CA ASP A 72 2.58 -3.25 9.14
C ASP A 72 3.10 -2.02 8.38
N TYR A 73 4.27 -1.52 8.78
CA TYR A 73 4.85 -0.31 8.18
C TYR A 73 5.34 -0.57 6.75
N LYS A 74 5.72 -1.81 6.42
CA LYS A 74 6.17 -2.16 5.09
C LYS A 74 5.02 -2.04 4.09
N GLN A 75 3.85 -2.58 4.42
CA GLN A 75 2.63 -2.47 3.62
C GLN A 75 2.19 -1.01 3.46
N TYR A 76 2.32 -0.20 4.51
CA TYR A 76 2.04 1.23 4.41
C TYR A 76 2.95 1.94 3.41
N ILE A 77 4.27 1.70 3.51
CA ILE A 77 5.27 2.31 2.63
C ILE A 77 5.10 1.82 1.18
N ASP A 78 4.83 0.54 1.00
CA ASP A 78 4.51 -0.07 -0.29
C ASP A 78 3.29 0.59 -0.93
N ALA A 79 2.21 0.79 -0.16
CA ALA A 79 1.00 1.42 -0.63
C ALA A 79 1.24 2.86 -1.12
N ILE A 80 2.08 3.65 -0.44
CA ILE A 80 2.39 5.02 -0.86
C ILE A 80 3.47 5.10 -1.95
N ASN A 81 4.21 4.02 -2.19
CA ASN A 81 5.30 3.99 -3.17
C ASN A 81 4.76 3.94 -4.61
N TRP A 82 4.57 5.12 -5.19
CA TRP A 82 4.06 5.27 -6.55
C TRP A 82 5.04 4.82 -7.65
N ARG A 83 6.35 4.73 -7.36
CA ARG A 83 7.38 4.35 -8.35
C ARG A 83 7.44 2.85 -8.56
N ASP A 84 7.50 2.11 -7.47
CA ASP A 84 7.71 0.67 -7.48
C ASP A 84 6.37 -0.09 -7.44
N HIS A 85 5.37 0.51 -6.77
CA HIS A 85 4.04 -0.07 -6.57
C HIS A 85 2.93 0.93 -7.00
N PRO A 86 2.86 1.33 -8.28
CA PRO A 86 1.79 2.19 -8.76
C PRO A 86 0.45 1.52 -8.51
N VAL A 87 -0.50 2.23 -7.86
CA VAL A 87 -1.84 1.70 -7.56
C VAL A 87 -2.50 1.30 -8.87
N SER A 88 -2.45 0.00 -9.17
CA SER A 88 -3.39 -0.63 -10.08
C SER A 88 -4.71 -0.66 -9.34
N ILE A 89 -5.78 -0.13 -9.93
CA ILE A 89 -7.11 0.05 -9.29
C ILE A 89 -7.77 -1.28 -8.84
N GLN A 90 -7.06 -2.40 -8.93
CA GLN A 90 -7.53 -3.71 -8.51
C GLN A 90 -6.59 -4.33 -7.46
N ARG A 91 -7.23 -4.78 -6.37
CA ARG A 91 -6.74 -5.65 -5.28
C ARG A 91 -6.22 -4.94 -4.02
N TYR A 92 -7.17 -4.49 -3.21
CA TYR A 92 -7.05 -4.68 -1.76
C TYR A 92 -7.34 -6.16 -1.48
N VAL A 93 -6.29 -6.98 -1.34
CA VAL A 93 -6.42 -8.28 -0.68
C VAL A 93 -5.88 -8.10 0.74
N PRO A 94 -6.69 -8.29 1.79
CA PRO A 94 -6.16 -8.38 3.14
C PRO A 94 -5.27 -9.62 3.19
N VAL A 95 -3.95 -9.43 3.25
CA VAL A 95 -3.01 -10.55 3.38
C VAL A 95 -3.07 -11.02 4.84
N SER A 96 -3.81 -12.10 5.06
CA SER A 96 -3.81 -12.80 6.33
C SER A 96 -2.44 -13.47 6.53
N ILE A 97 -1.71 -12.94 7.52
CA ILE A 97 -0.92 -13.63 8.54
C ILE A 97 0.29 -14.47 8.07
N ALA A 98 1.45 -14.04 8.58
CA ALA A 98 2.72 -14.73 8.82
C ALA A 98 2.78 -16.25 8.59
N GLU A 99 3.80 -16.71 7.86
CA GLU A 99 4.79 -17.68 8.36
C GLU A 99 6.02 -17.77 7.43
N THR A 100 7.19 -17.52 8.04
CA THR A 100 8.45 -18.28 7.96
C THR A 100 8.98 -18.75 6.59
N LYS A 101 10.20 -18.25 6.24
CA LYS A 101 11.19 -18.82 5.29
C LYS A 101 10.67 -19.90 4.31
N ALA A 102 10.44 -19.51 3.05
CA ALA A 102 10.77 -20.37 1.92
C ALA A 102 10.88 -19.55 0.64
N LYS A 103 12.10 -19.52 0.12
CA LYS A 103 12.42 -19.24 -1.27
C LYS A 103 11.69 -20.30 -2.09
N GLU A 104 10.70 -19.93 -2.92
CA GLU A 104 10.36 -20.64 -4.17
C GLU A 104 9.19 -19.95 -4.91
N ARG A 105 9.48 -19.53 -6.13
CA ARG A 105 8.49 -19.12 -7.13
C ARG A 105 7.66 -20.34 -7.51
N ILE A 106 6.36 -20.31 -7.25
CA ILE A 106 5.35 -21.06 -8.01
C ILE A 106 3.98 -20.46 -7.67
N GLY A 107 3.44 -19.64 -8.58
CA GLY A 107 2.05 -19.22 -8.51
C GLY A 107 1.21 -20.11 -9.40
N PRO A 108 0.10 -20.65 -8.87
CA PRO A 108 -1.10 -20.81 -9.68
C PRO A 108 -2.31 -20.28 -8.90
N LEU A 109 -2.83 -19.13 -9.31
CA LEU A 109 -4.12 -18.62 -8.82
C LEU A 109 -4.97 -18.24 -10.03
N GLU A 110 -5.63 -19.27 -10.53
CA GLU A 110 -6.89 -19.25 -11.26
C GLU A 110 -7.88 -18.24 -10.66
N GLY A 111 -8.70 -17.60 -11.52
CA GLY A 111 -9.97 -17.04 -11.08
C GLY A 111 -10.23 -15.55 -11.26
N VAL A 112 -9.63 -14.86 -12.25
CA VAL A 112 -10.21 -13.59 -12.73
C VAL A 112 -10.41 -13.68 -14.23
N MET A 113 -11.66 -13.97 -14.62
CA MET A 113 -12.10 -13.81 -16.00
C MET A 113 -11.86 -12.35 -16.41
N ALA A 114 -10.94 -12.15 -17.36
CA ALA A 114 -10.69 -10.86 -17.96
C ALA A 114 -11.97 -10.39 -18.66
N VAL A 115 -12.73 -9.51 -18.01
CA VAL A 115 -13.91 -8.90 -18.62
C VAL A 115 -13.42 -7.97 -19.73
N ASN A 116 -13.65 -8.37 -20.97
CA ASN A 116 -13.28 -7.59 -22.14
C ASN A 116 -14.32 -6.48 -22.36
N TYR A 117 -14.06 -5.30 -21.78
CA TYR A 117 -14.92 -4.12 -21.88
C TYR A 117 -15.22 -3.70 -23.33
N LYS A 118 -14.36 -4.06 -24.28
CA LYS A 118 -14.55 -3.75 -25.71
C LYS A 118 -15.73 -4.50 -26.34
N ALA A 119 -16.08 -5.67 -25.80
CA ALA A 119 -17.25 -6.43 -26.25
C ALA A 119 -18.55 -5.81 -25.73
N LEU A 120 -18.57 -5.39 -24.46
CA LEU A 120 -19.74 -4.76 -23.83
C LEU A 120 -20.05 -3.37 -24.41
N LEU A 121 -19.02 -2.60 -24.77
CA LEU A 121 -19.20 -1.28 -25.36
C LEU A 121 -19.76 -1.32 -26.79
N LYS A 122 -19.57 -2.43 -27.53
CA LYS A 122 -20.14 -2.56 -28.87
C LYS A 122 -21.63 -2.84 -28.86
N ASP A 123 -22.12 -3.54 -27.85
CA ASP A 123 -23.54 -3.91 -27.72
C ASP A 123 -24.40 -2.69 -27.38
N LEU A 124 -23.87 -1.78 -26.55
CA LEU A 124 -24.57 -0.54 -26.16
C LEU A 124 -24.64 0.53 -27.26
N LEU A 125 -23.74 0.43 -28.26
CA LEU A 125 -23.61 1.38 -29.37
C LEU A 125 -24.28 0.88 -30.66
N LEU A 126 -24.92 -0.30 -30.64
CA LEU A 126 -25.57 -0.91 -31.80
C LEU A 126 -27.06 -1.26 -31.57
N SER A 127 -27.71 -0.63 -30.59
CA SER A 127 -29.18 -0.64 -30.51
C SER A 127 -29.71 0.66 -31.12
N ASP A 128 -30.03 0.62 -32.42
CA ASP A 128 -30.99 1.51 -33.08
C ASP A 128 -32.42 1.12 -32.67
#